data_AF-A0A7S4CUU1-F1
#
_entry.id   AF-A0A7S4CUU1-F1
#
_cell.length_a   1.000
_cell.length_b   1.000
_cell.length_c   1.000
_cell.angle_alpha   90.00
_cell.angle_beta   90.00
_cell.angle_gamma   90.00
#
_symmetry.space_group_name_H-M   'P 1'
#
loop_
_entity.id
_entity.type
_entity.pdbx_description
1 polymer ?
#
loop_
_entity_poly.entity_id
_entity_poly.type
_entity_poly.pdbx_seq_one_letter_code
_entity_poly.pdbx_strand_id
1 'polypeptide(L)'
;MYSQHQPALTEGCRAQIALAGVAAVATFLVLTVIFGGAPNTTALYVNTGLQPPALQVPSAAATNAFKPELVRQPLQPAPMVSMSSTRMPPLGNVDPMTEGAAASSVTPDFAAKGTALLTTALLSGMAFMAWTRRPLAGPESWIMAGTAGAEASKEEAAVPVKKPSKPRLPALDSIRFFLISYIVVGHFIQTCVTDATILKLFTQINVVVGAFFVLSGYVAGYTGTLIGKREADPRIEPTHKYVIGKIMGYYPLHLLVTLIFAPMFIYADSYYNGFFKAAAHGLMSLTLVQSWFPMHAEIWNAPTWFLSAMSFAMVAMPSSIASIAKMSKKGLTQALVCLSGILLIPRLAYSYDLGVWSIMEGLLNARTHPNIAFWNSIRFNPFYALLEMLIGVVLARMVMLDTEEDKAKAAKPGLLSSLKNSPVWPLVGMVAVIVLRAYDVVGLNDVLTRSLLFLPLFGRFLINAHRQTLRDTEGTPSLTRLLAWKPLTYLGTISFPIFVLHGPLGQLFYKKVIAKQFVWGAYNSQPWFFWLYLAATVVGGALLHWAFVSRKWVGNATRATMKSLCDRFA
;
A
#
# COMPACT_ATOMS: atom_id res chain seq x y z
N MET A 1 10.50 -37.10 -25.27
CA MET A 1 10.13 -36.37 -26.50
C MET A 1 9.00 -35.38 -26.22
N TYR A 2 9.25 -34.32 -25.44
CA TYR A 2 8.34 -33.17 -25.37
C TYR A 2 9.22 -31.92 -25.51
N SER A 3 9.46 -31.56 -26.77
CA SER A 3 10.19 -30.37 -27.18
C SER A 3 9.32 -29.65 -28.20
N GLN A 4 9.14 -28.36 -27.95
CA GLN A 4 8.81 -27.32 -28.92
C GLN A 4 7.40 -27.35 -29.55
N HIS A 5 6.51 -26.55 -28.97
CA HIS A 5 5.87 -25.45 -29.69
C HIS A 5 5.35 -24.43 -28.67
N GLN A 6 6.14 -23.39 -28.39
CA GLN A 6 5.59 -22.15 -27.85
C GLN A 6 5.04 -21.36 -29.03
N PRO A 7 3.74 -20.99 -29.05
CA PRO A 7 3.20 -20.16 -30.12
C PRO A 7 3.87 -18.78 -30.05
N ALA A 8 4.32 -18.29 -31.21
CA ALA A 8 4.87 -16.96 -31.34
C ALA A 8 3.85 -15.92 -30.85
N LEU A 9 4.25 -15.08 -29.90
CA LEU A 9 3.46 -13.95 -29.44
C LEU A 9 3.05 -13.08 -30.63
N THR A 10 1.75 -12.86 -30.81
CA THR A 10 1.21 -12.00 -31.86
C THR A 10 1.76 -10.58 -31.74
N GLU A 11 1.91 -9.86 -32.85
CA GLU A 11 2.44 -8.48 -32.85
C GLU A 11 1.66 -7.54 -31.93
N GLY A 12 0.36 -7.77 -31.74
CA GLY A 12 -0.47 -7.04 -30.77
C GLY A 12 -0.04 -7.23 -29.32
N CYS A 13 0.45 -8.42 -28.95
CA CYS A 13 0.96 -8.70 -27.61
C CYS A 13 2.33 -8.03 -27.40
N ARG A 14 3.18 -7.96 -28.44
CA ARG A 14 4.45 -7.21 -28.40
C ARG A 14 4.22 -5.71 -28.25
N ALA A 15 3.23 -5.14 -28.95
CA ALA A 15 2.85 -3.73 -28.81
C ALA A 15 2.28 -3.43 -27.42
N GLN A 16 1.53 -4.35 -26.81
CA GLN A 16 1.02 -4.21 -25.44
C GLN A 16 2.11 -4.39 -24.36
N ILE A 17 3.08 -5.29 -24.57
CA ILE A 17 4.28 -5.41 -23.74
C ILE A 17 5.14 -4.14 -23.87
N ALA A 18 5.25 -3.57 -25.07
CA ALA A 18 5.89 -2.28 -25.28
C ALA A 18 5.09 -1.13 -24.64
N LEU A 19 3.75 -1.16 -24.60
CA LEU A 19 2.93 -0.13 -23.97
C LEU A 19 2.91 -0.23 -22.43
N ALA A 20 2.85 -1.44 -21.88
CA ALA A 20 3.04 -1.72 -20.45
C ALA A 20 4.47 -1.42 -20.02
N GLY A 21 5.43 -1.75 -20.89
CA GLY A 21 6.81 -1.31 -20.85
C GLY A 21 6.90 0.21 -20.89
N VAL A 22 6.15 0.93 -21.73
CA VAL A 22 6.09 2.40 -21.83
C VAL A 22 5.35 3.03 -20.65
N ALA A 23 4.43 2.35 -19.96
CA ALA A 23 3.80 2.85 -18.73
C ALA A 23 4.67 2.61 -17.48
N ALA A 24 5.35 1.46 -17.43
CA ALA A 24 6.43 1.18 -16.49
C ALA A 24 7.61 2.13 -16.73
N VAL A 25 7.94 2.37 -17.99
CA VAL A 25 8.92 3.34 -18.48
C VAL A 25 8.35 4.76 -18.40
N ALA A 26 7.06 5.02 -18.29
CA ALA A 26 6.50 6.35 -17.99
C ALA A 26 6.60 6.64 -16.50
N THR A 27 6.42 5.62 -15.67
CA THR A 27 6.77 5.66 -14.24
C THR A 27 8.29 5.81 -14.07
N PHE A 28 9.08 5.17 -14.93
CA PHE A 28 10.54 5.28 -15.00
C PHE A 28 11.02 6.56 -15.71
N LEU A 29 10.24 7.18 -16.60
CA LEU A 29 10.52 8.41 -17.36
C LEU A 29 10.07 9.60 -16.55
N VAL A 30 9.07 9.47 -15.69
CA VAL A 30 8.89 10.39 -14.56
C VAL A 30 10.18 10.37 -13.75
N LEU A 31 10.77 9.21 -13.44
CA LEU A 31 12.10 9.14 -12.82
C LEU A 31 13.26 9.65 -13.73
N THR A 32 13.19 9.47 -15.05
CA THR A 32 14.26 9.90 -15.98
C THR A 32 14.20 11.41 -16.27
N VAL A 33 13.02 12.02 -16.31
CA VAL A 33 12.80 13.48 -16.34
C VAL A 33 13.19 14.11 -14.99
N ILE A 34 13.14 13.34 -13.90
CA ILE A 34 13.64 13.74 -12.57
C ILE A 34 15.17 13.74 -12.48
N PHE A 35 15.87 12.89 -13.26
CA PHE A 35 17.33 12.75 -13.22
C PHE A 35 18.08 13.23 -14.47
N GLY A 36 17.37 13.52 -15.56
CA GLY A 36 17.93 14.04 -16.81
C GLY A 36 17.84 15.56 -16.89
N GLY A 37 18.71 16.26 -16.17
CA GLY A 37 19.04 17.64 -16.53
C GLY A 37 19.66 17.62 -17.93
N ALA A 38 19.10 18.38 -18.86
CA ALA A 38 19.70 18.60 -20.16
C ALA A 38 21.15 19.05 -19.97
N PRO A 39 22.17 18.34 -20.48
CA PRO A 39 23.48 18.94 -20.58
C PRO A 39 23.38 20.01 -21.67
N ASN A 40 23.62 21.26 -21.30
CA ASN A 40 24.13 22.25 -22.25
C ASN A 40 25.48 21.71 -22.74
N THR A 41 25.46 20.93 -23.81
CA THR A 41 26.65 20.56 -24.57
C THR A 41 27.11 21.77 -25.35
N THR A 42 27.90 22.61 -24.71
CA THR A 42 28.92 23.41 -25.41
C THR A 42 30.11 23.57 -24.47
N ALA A 43 31.28 23.16 -24.96
CA ALA A 43 32.61 23.24 -24.35
C ALA A 43 32.95 22.22 -23.24
N LEU A 44 33.61 21.12 -23.61
CA LEU A 44 35.06 20.95 -23.39
C LEU A 44 35.53 19.63 -24.03
N TYR A 45 36.19 19.75 -25.18
CA TYR A 45 37.09 18.72 -25.71
C TYR A 45 38.49 19.00 -25.14
N VAL A 46 38.98 18.17 -24.22
CA VAL A 46 40.42 17.99 -23.99
C VAL A 46 40.70 16.52 -23.67
N ASN A 47 41.02 15.79 -24.73
CA ASN A 47 42.17 14.91 -24.90
C ASN A 47 42.80 14.29 -23.62
N THR A 48 42.51 13.02 -23.35
CA THR A 48 43.46 12.10 -22.71
C THR A 48 43.34 10.72 -23.36
N GLY A 49 44.19 10.49 -24.37
CA GLY A 49 44.35 9.18 -24.99
C GLY A 49 44.96 8.17 -24.02
N LEU A 50 44.17 7.19 -23.61
CA LEU A 50 44.65 5.95 -23.00
C LEU A 50 43.73 4.79 -23.46
N GLN A 51 44.31 3.85 -24.21
CA GLN A 51 43.66 2.58 -24.55
C GLN A 51 43.64 1.65 -23.33
N PRO A 52 42.56 0.87 -23.09
CA PRO A 52 42.56 -0.18 -22.10
C PRO A 52 43.23 -1.48 -22.65
N PRO A 53 43.93 -2.26 -21.81
CA PRO A 53 44.61 -3.48 -22.23
C PRO A 53 43.65 -4.66 -22.43
N ALA A 54 44.02 -5.53 -23.36
CA ALA A 54 43.29 -6.74 -23.73
C ALA A 54 43.24 -7.78 -22.59
N LEU A 55 42.04 -8.29 -22.31
CA LEU A 55 41.79 -9.41 -21.40
C LEU A 55 42.10 -10.73 -22.13
N GLN A 56 43.15 -11.42 -21.66
CA GLN A 56 43.44 -12.81 -22.02
C GLN A 56 42.54 -13.76 -21.21
N VAL A 57 41.92 -14.70 -21.92
CA VAL A 57 41.16 -15.82 -21.34
C VAL A 57 42.09 -17.02 -21.18
N PRO A 58 42.23 -17.64 -20.00
CA PRO A 58 42.87 -18.93 -19.88
C PRO A 58 41.88 -20.09 -20.02
N SER A 59 42.32 -21.06 -20.80
CA SER A 59 41.74 -22.38 -21.10
C SER A 59 41.50 -23.24 -19.86
N ALA A 60 40.46 -24.07 -19.95
CA ALA A 60 40.17 -25.19 -19.06
C ALA A 60 41.21 -26.32 -19.19
N ALA A 61 41.59 -26.95 -18.06
CA ALA A 61 41.77 -28.40 -17.89
C ALA A 61 42.28 -28.77 -16.48
N ALA A 62 41.86 -29.97 -16.03
CA ALA A 62 42.35 -30.82 -14.92
C ALA A 62 41.91 -30.44 -13.48
N THR A 63 40.81 -31.01 -12.96
CA THR A 63 40.71 -32.27 -12.20
C THR A 63 41.61 -32.38 -10.96
N ASN A 64 41.02 -32.35 -9.75
CA ASN A 64 41.18 -33.45 -8.80
C ASN A 64 40.18 -33.42 -7.63
N ALA A 65 39.59 -34.60 -7.43
CA ALA A 65 38.95 -35.19 -6.26
C ALA A 65 38.70 -34.35 -4.99
N PHE A 66 37.42 -34.20 -4.64
CA PHE A 66 36.96 -34.11 -3.25
C PHE A 66 35.69 -34.95 -3.09
N LYS A 67 35.75 -36.01 -2.26
CA LYS A 67 34.59 -36.75 -1.76
C LYS A 67 33.88 -35.91 -0.68
N PRO A 68 32.55 -35.76 -0.70
CA PRO A 68 31.82 -35.40 0.50
C PRO A 68 31.21 -36.65 1.14
N GLU A 69 31.67 -36.94 2.34
CA GLU A 69 31.09 -37.89 3.28
C GLU A 69 29.79 -37.32 3.89
N LEU A 70 28.81 -38.22 4.09
CA LEU A 70 27.70 -38.14 5.05
C LEU A 70 26.67 -37.00 4.89
N VAL A 71 25.75 -37.23 3.95
CA VAL A 71 24.37 -36.74 4.03
C VAL A 71 23.67 -37.42 5.22
N ARG A 72 23.33 -36.65 6.26
CA ARG A 72 22.39 -37.09 7.30
C ARG A 72 21.02 -37.32 6.67
N GLN A 73 20.53 -38.55 6.74
CA GLN A 73 19.14 -38.86 6.41
C GLN A 73 18.18 -38.09 7.35
N PRO A 74 17.05 -37.58 6.86
CA PRO A 74 16.01 -37.06 7.73
C PRO A 74 15.39 -38.23 8.51
N LEU A 75 15.28 -38.04 9.83
CA LEU A 75 14.59 -38.92 10.77
C LEU A 75 13.18 -39.24 10.23
N GLN A 76 12.91 -40.54 10.03
CA GLN A 76 11.54 -41.02 9.87
C GLN A 76 10.74 -40.74 11.15
N PRO A 77 9.53 -40.17 11.07
CA PRO A 77 8.69 -40.05 12.25
C PRO A 77 8.22 -41.45 12.70
N ALA A 78 8.28 -41.67 14.02
CA ALA A 78 7.83 -42.90 14.67
C ALA A 78 6.34 -43.20 14.37
N PRO A 79 5.94 -44.48 14.33
CA PRO A 79 4.56 -44.86 14.06
C PRO A 79 3.65 -44.40 15.21
N MET A 80 2.67 -43.55 14.88
CA MET A 80 1.61 -43.18 15.81
C MET A 80 0.67 -44.38 16.02
N VAL A 81 0.48 -44.72 17.29
CA VAL A 81 -0.43 -45.76 17.78
C VAL A 81 -1.85 -45.49 17.29
N SER A 82 -2.43 -46.49 16.63
CA SER A 82 -3.83 -46.55 16.23
C SER A 82 -4.74 -46.50 17.47
N MET A 83 -5.52 -45.42 17.61
CA MET A 83 -6.75 -45.46 18.41
C MET A 83 -7.93 -45.73 17.48
N SER A 84 -8.60 -46.85 17.76
CA SER A 84 -9.84 -47.28 17.12
C SER A 84 -10.98 -46.30 17.39
N SER A 85 -11.53 -45.68 16.36
CA SER A 85 -12.87 -45.08 16.40
C SER A 85 -13.82 -45.83 15.48
N THR A 86 -14.76 -46.50 16.13
CA THR A 86 -16.12 -46.88 15.72
C THR A 86 -16.55 -46.57 14.28
N ARG A 87 -16.88 -47.62 13.53
CA ARG A 87 -17.53 -47.60 12.21
C ARG A 87 -18.89 -46.86 12.26
N MET A 88 -19.10 -45.92 11.35
CA MET A 88 -20.45 -45.53 10.90
C MET A 88 -20.86 -46.37 9.68
N PRO A 89 -22.16 -46.67 9.52
CA PRO A 89 -22.66 -47.49 8.40
C PRO A 89 -22.69 -46.70 7.08
N PRO A 90 -22.69 -47.39 5.92
CA PRO A 90 -22.65 -46.74 4.61
C PRO A 90 -24.02 -46.11 4.29
N LEU A 91 -24.00 -44.85 3.84
CA LEU A 91 -25.14 -44.21 3.20
C LEU A 91 -25.35 -44.83 1.81
N GLY A 92 -26.57 -45.31 1.58
CA GLY A 92 -26.98 -45.97 0.36
C GLY A 92 -27.01 -45.04 -0.87
N ASN A 93 -26.79 -45.67 -2.02
CA ASN A 93 -27.03 -45.08 -3.34
C ASN A 93 -28.49 -44.65 -3.47
N VAL A 94 -28.71 -43.40 -3.85
CA VAL A 94 -30.01 -42.89 -4.27
C VAL A 94 -29.95 -42.67 -5.77
N ASP A 95 -30.79 -43.40 -6.50
CA ASP A 95 -31.00 -43.26 -7.94
C ASP A 95 -31.50 -41.85 -8.30
N PRO A 96 -31.15 -41.32 -9.49
CA PRO A 96 -31.66 -40.04 -9.95
C PRO A 96 -33.12 -40.18 -10.40
N MET A 97 -34.04 -39.54 -9.68
CA MET A 97 -35.40 -39.34 -10.17
C MET A 97 -35.41 -38.34 -11.34
N THR A 98 -35.94 -38.83 -12.45
CA THR A 98 -36.43 -38.08 -13.60
C THR A 98 -37.75 -37.40 -13.27
N GLU A 99 -37.81 -36.07 -13.28
CA GLU A 99 -39.06 -35.32 -13.41
C GLU A 99 -38.91 -34.12 -14.35
N GLY A 100 -39.63 -34.20 -15.48
CA GLY A 100 -40.68 -33.24 -15.81
C GLY A 100 -40.29 -31.79 -16.08
N ALA A 101 -40.11 -31.47 -17.36
CA ALA A 101 -40.08 -30.11 -17.87
C ALA A 101 -41.41 -29.37 -17.69
N ALA A 102 -41.35 -28.14 -17.16
CA ALA A 102 -42.30 -27.06 -17.45
C ALA A 102 -41.59 -25.71 -17.21
N ALA A 103 -40.99 -25.16 -18.27
CA ALA A 103 -40.38 -23.84 -18.26
C ALA A 103 -41.46 -22.76 -18.47
N SER A 104 -41.73 -21.96 -17.44
CA SER A 104 -42.42 -20.69 -17.59
C SER A 104 -41.40 -19.56 -17.71
N SER A 105 -41.34 -18.95 -18.89
CA SER A 105 -40.49 -17.81 -19.21
C SER A 105 -41.06 -16.53 -18.62
N VAL A 106 -40.44 -16.02 -17.55
CA VAL A 106 -40.61 -14.63 -17.12
C VAL A 106 -39.22 -14.02 -16.94
N THR A 107 -38.75 -13.31 -17.96
CA THR A 107 -37.56 -12.47 -17.88
C THR A 107 -37.97 -11.05 -17.44
N PRO A 108 -37.39 -10.47 -16.38
CA PRO A 108 -37.54 -9.04 -16.12
C PRO A 108 -36.50 -8.24 -16.89
N ASP A 109 -36.98 -7.17 -17.50
CA ASP A 109 -36.33 -6.19 -18.37
C ASP A 109 -35.31 -5.27 -17.63
N PHE A 110 -34.38 -5.86 -16.88
CA PHE A 110 -33.39 -5.13 -16.06
C PHE A 110 -32.14 -4.72 -16.86
N ALA A 111 -31.87 -5.38 -17.99
CA ALA A 111 -30.64 -5.17 -18.76
C ALA A 111 -30.62 -3.85 -19.57
N ALA A 112 -31.78 -3.36 -20.02
CA ALA A 112 -31.87 -2.16 -20.85
C ALA A 112 -31.74 -0.84 -20.06
N LYS A 113 -32.10 -0.85 -18.76
CA LYS A 113 -32.04 0.35 -17.91
C LYS A 113 -30.66 0.59 -17.29
N GLY A 114 -29.83 -0.46 -17.14
CA GLY A 114 -28.48 -0.36 -16.59
C GLY A 114 -27.45 0.25 -17.55
N THR A 115 -27.59 0.02 -18.85
CA THR A 115 -26.69 0.52 -19.90
C THR A 115 -26.81 2.02 -20.11
N ALA A 116 -28.02 2.58 -20.10
CA ALA A 116 -28.24 4.02 -20.32
C ALA A 116 -27.62 4.90 -19.21
N LEU A 117 -27.54 4.40 -17.97
CA LEU A 117 -26.97 5.16 -16.85
C LEU A 117 -25.45 5.26 -16.91
N LEU A 118 -24.78 4.22 -17.43
CA LEU A 118 -23.32 4.12 -17.47
C LEU A 118 -22.70 4.94 -18.61
N THR A 119 -23.34 4.97 -19.78
CA THR A 119 -22.88 5.75 -20.95
C THR A 119 -23.03 7.25 -20.72
N THR A 120 -24.10 7.68 -20.03
CA THR A 120 -24.34 9.08 -19.69
C THR A 120 -23.30 9.60 -18.68
N ALA A 121 -22.87 8.75 -17.73
CA ALA A 121 -21.81 9.09 -16.78
C ALA A 121 -20.42 9.22 -17.44
N LEU A 122 -20.13 8.42 -18.47
CA LEU A 122 -18.85 8.45 -19.19
C LEU A 122 -18.71 9.66 -20.12
N LEU A 123 -19.79 10.07 -20.80
CA LEU A 123 -19.76 11.25 -21.69
C LEU A 123 -19.71 12.59 -20.92
N SER A 124 -20.26 12.63 -19.70
CA SER A 124 -20.19 13.80 -18.80
C SER A 124 -18.76 14.09 -18.31
N GLY A 125 -17.88 13.08 -18.28
CA GLY A 125 -16.50 13.21 -17.81
C GLY A 125 -15.57 13.94 -18.78
N MET A 126 -15.85 13.93 -20.08
CA MET A 126 -15.01 14.58 -21.09
C MET A 126 -15.20 16.10 -21.16
N ALA A 127 -16.37 16.62 -20.76
CA ALA A 127 -16.62 18.06 -20.66
C ALA A 127 -15.96 18.72 -19.42
N PHE A 128 -15.55 17.94 -18.42
CA PHE A 128 -15.00 18.44 -17.15
C PHE A 128 -13.55 18.97 -17.27
N MET A 129 -12.77 18.49 -18.25
CA MET A 129 -11.36 18.85 -18.44
C MET A 129 -11.16 20.28 -18.99
N ALA A 130 -12.18 20.89 -19.59
CA ALA A 130 -12.11 22.24 -20.16
C ALA A 130 -12.44 23.37 -19.15
N TRP A 131 -12.86 23.04 -17.92
CA TRP A 131 -13.42 23.99 -16.96
C TRP A 131 -12.59 24.16 -15.67
N THR A 132 -11.27 24.31 -15.78
CA THR A 132 -10.38 24.54 -14.62
C THR A 132 -9.53 25.82 -14.76
N ARG A 133 -10.19 26.98 -14.90
CA ARG A 133 -9.56 28.32 -14.76
C ARG A 133 -9.99 29.10 -13.50
N ARG A 134 -10.60 28.45 -12.50
CA ARG A 134 -10.85 29.07 -11.19
C ARG A 134 -9.89 28.50 -10.13
N PRO A 135 -9.26 29.35 -9.30
CA PRO A 135 -8.41 28.87 -8.23
C PRO A 135 -9.30 28.19 -7.17
N LEU A 136 -9.27 26.86 -7.15
CA LEU A 136 -9.86 26.08 -6.07
C LEU A 136 -9.03 26.36 -4.81
N ALA A 137 -9.66 26.96 -3.80
CA ALA A 137 -9.13 27.01 -2.45
C ALA A 137 -8.77 25.58 -2.02
N GLY A 138 -7.51 25.36 -1.66
CA GLY A 138 -6.94 24.03 -1.51
C GLY A 138 -7.65 23.20 -0.44
N PRO A 139 -8.04 21.95 -0.73
CA PRO A 139 -8.64 21.07 0.27
C PRO A 139 -7.57 20.59 1.25
N GLU A 140 -7.85 20.76 2.54
CA GLU A 140 -7.07 20.22 3.65
C GLU A 140 -7.03 18.69 3.55
N SER A 141 -5.83 18.13 3.49
CA SER A 141 -5.56 16.70 3.28
C SER A 141 -6.15 15.87 4.42
N TRP A 142 -7.19 15.09 4.13
CA TRP A 142 -8.06 14.40 5.11
C TRP A 142 -7.37 13.34 5.99
N ILE A 143 -6.20 12.81 5.61
CA ILE A 143 -5.40 11.94 6.49
C ILE A 143 -4.58 12.77 7.51
N MET A 144 -4.40 14.07 7.26
CA MET A 144 -3.78 15.04 8.19
C MET A 144 -4.82 15.90 8.93
N ALA A 145 -6.04 16.07 8.37
CA ALA A 145 -7.03 17.04 8.81
C ALA A 145 -8.09 16.51 9.79
N GLY A 146 -7.84 15.38 10.46
CA GLY A 146 -8.68 14.91 11.57
C GLY A 146 -8.59 15.75 12.85
N THR A 147 -7.93 16.92 12.86
CA THR A 147 -7.74 17.74 14.09
C THR A 147 -7.81 19.25 13.85
N ALA A 148 -8.80 19.75 13.11
CA ALA A 148 -9.22 21.15 13.19
C ALA A 148 -10.56 21.19 13.93
N GLY A 149 -10.51 21.33 15.26
CA GLY A 149 -11.69 21.23 16.11
C GLY A 149 -11.41 21.62 17.56
N ALA A 150 -10.93 22.85 17.75
CA ALA A 150 -11.07 23.59 19.00
C ALA A 150 -11.26 25.07 18.63
N GLU A 151 -12.36 25.38 17.94
CA GLU A 151 -12.89 26.74 17.96
C GLU A 151 -13.55 26.91 19.32
N ALA A 152 -12.80 27.56 20.21
CA ALA A 152 -13.30 28.04 21.48
C ALA A 152 -14.47 28.99 21.23
N SER A 153 -15.48 28.87 22.09
CA SER A 153 -16.58 29.81 22.26
C SER A 153 -16.08 31.25 22.15
N LYS A 154 -16.79 32.07 21.36
CA LYS A 154 -16.60 33.52 21.31
C LYS A 154 -16.89 34.10 22.69
N GLU A 155 -15.82 34.27 23.46
CA GLU A 155 -15.75 35.19 24.57
C GLU A 155 -14.70 36.24 24.17
N GLU A 156 -15.10 37.50 24.27
CA GLU A 156 -14.41 38.67 23.76
C GLU A 156 -13.13 38.91 24.58
N ALA A 157 -12.00 38.32 24.17
CA ALA A 157 -10.71 38.50 24.85
C ALA A 157 -9.53 38.44 23.87
N ALA A 158 -8.66 39.47 23.97
CA ALA A 158 -7.28 39.64 23.49
C ALA A 158 -6.88 38.97 22.15
N VAL A 159 -6.34 39.78 21.22
CA VAL A 159 -5.75 39.34 19.95
C VAL A 159 -4.88 38.09 20.18
N PRO A 160 -5.29 36.89 19.69
CA PRO A 160 -4.61 35.66 20.03
C PRO A 160 -3.22 35.65 19.40
N VAL A 161 -2.18 35.59 20.23
CA VAL A 161 -0.80 35.34 19.80
C VAL A 161 -0.82 34.07 18.95
N LYS A 162 -0.56 34.23 17.65
CA LYS A 162 -0.64 33.15 16.66
C LYS A 162 0.41 32.10 17.02
N LYS A 163 -0.03 31.00 17.67
CA LYS A 163 0.87 29.90 18.04
C LYS A 163 1.69 29.47 16.81
N PRO A 164 3.01 29.27 16.93
CA PRO A 164 3.83 28.89 15.80
C PRO A 164 3.30 27.57 15.21
N SER A 165 2.84 27.63 13.96
CA SER A 165 2.29 26.48 13.25
C SER A 165 3.42 25.59 12.74
N LYS A 166 3.25 24.27 12.84
CA LYS A 166 4.23 23.30 12.31
C LYS A 166 4.28 23.45 10.76
N PRO A 167 5.48 23.44 10.15
CA PRO A 167 5.60 23.49 8.69
C PRO A 167 4.83 22.37 7.98
N ARG A 168 4.19 22.65 6.85
CA ARG A 168 3.54 21.58 6.07
C ARG A 168 4.60 20.74 5.35
N LEU A 169 4.35 19.43 5.24
CA LEU A 169 5.21 18.47 4.52
C LEU A 169 4.50 17.95 3.26
N PRO A 170 4.31 18.78 2.21
CA PRO A 170 3.51 18.42 1.03
C PRO A 170 4.06 17.20 0.26
N ALA A 171 5.37 16.98 0.29
CA ALA A 171 5.98 15.81 -0.33
C ALA A 171 5.40 14.47 0.19
N LEU A 172 5.01 14.43 1.48
CA LEU A 172 4.42 13.23 2.09
C LEU A 172 3.03 12.90 1.52
N ASP A 173 2.28 13.90 1.04
CA ASP A 173 0.99 13.67 0.41
C ASP A 173 1.17 12.93 -0.92
N SER A 174 2.11 13.36 -1.76
CA SER A 174 2.41 12.72 -3.05
C SER A 174 3.03 11.34 -2.92
N ILE A 175 3.83 11.08 -1.87
CA ILE A 175 4.39 9.75 -1.59
C ILE A 175 3.26 8.71 -1.44
N ARG A 176 2.15 9.08 -0.79
CA ARG A 176 0.98 8.17 -0.67
C ARG A 176 0.45 7.74 -2.02
N PHE A 177 0.37 8.66 -2.98
CA PHE A 177 -0.10 8.35 -4.33
C PHE A 177 0.78 7.29 -4.99
N PHE A 178 2.10 7.48 -5.03
CA PHE A 178 3.00 6.50 -5.65
C PHE A 178 2.92 5.12 -5.00
N LEU A 179 2.85 5.07 -3.67
CA LEU A 179 2.70 3.81 -2.94
C LEU A 179 1.35 3.13 -3.27
N ILE A 180 0.26 3.89 -3.40
CA ILE A 180 -1.07 3.35 -3.74
C ILE A 180 -1.10 2.90 -5.20
N SER A 181 -0.55 3.70 -6.13
CA SER A 181 -0.47 3.34 -7.54
C SER A 181 0.25 2.01 -7.75
N TYR A 182 1.36 1.80 -7.03
CA TYR A 182 2.07 0.52 -7.07
C TYR A 182 1.20 -0.65 -6.61
N ILE A 183 0.46 -0.49 -5.51
CA ILE A 183 -0.45 -1.53 -4.99
C ILE A 183 -1.61 -1.81 -5.96
N VAL A 184 -2.23 -0.76 -6.49
CA VAL A 184 -3.35 -0.85 -7.45
C VAL A 184 -2.92 -1.61 -8.70
N VAL A 185 -1.76 -1.27 -9.26
CA VAL A 185 -1.18 -1.99 -10.41
C VAL A 185 -0.86 -3.42 -10.03
N GLY A 186 -0.15 -3.65 -8.91
CA GLY A 186 0.30 -4.97 -8.50
C GLY A 186 -0.82 -5.98 -8.23
N HIS A 187 -1.99 -5.54 -7.76
CA HIS A 187 -3.14 -6.43 -7.55
C HIS A 187 -3.73 -6.97 -8.86
N PHE A 188 -3.61 -6.24 -9.98
CA PHE A 188 -4.32 -6.57 -11.22
C PHE A 188 -3.43 -6.68 -12.45
N ILE A 189 -2.10 -6.49 -12.35
CA ILE A 189 -1.19 -6.57 -13.51
C ILE A 189 -1.23 -7.93 -14.22
N GLN A 190 -1.46 -9.02 -13.48
CA GLN A 190 -1.59 -10.40 -14.00
C GLN A 190 -2.69 -10.55 -15.05
N THR A 191 -3.59 -9.59 -15.15
CA THR A 191 -4.74 -9.65 -16.04
C THR A 191 -4.45 -9.13 -17.43
N CYS A 192 -3.32 -8.43 -17.60
CA CYS A 192 -2.87 -7.92 -18.90
C CYS A 192 -1.47 -8.39 -19.31
N VAL A 193 -0.69 -8.96 -18.38
CA VAL A 193 0.66 -9.45 -18.64
C VAL A 193 0.86 -10.85 -18.08
N THR A 194 1.56 -11.70 -18.83
CA THR A 194 1.97 -13.05 -18.42
C THR A 194 3.49 -13.19 -18.24
N ASP A 195 4.27 -12.18 -18.63
CA ASP A 195 5.73 -12.17 -18.47
C ASP A 195 6.11 -12.24 -16.98
N ALA A 196 6.86 -13.27 -16.61
CA ALA A 196 7.21 -13.53 -15.22
C ALA A 196 8.03 -12.41 -14.59
N THR A 197 8.89 -11.73 -15.36
CA THR A 197 9.75 -10.66 -14.85
C THR A 197 8.93 -9.40 -14.56
N ILE A 198 8.00 -9.04 -15.44
CA ILE A 198 7.07 -7.91 -15.22
C ILE A 198 6.17 -8.23 -14.01
N LEU A 199 5.64 -9.46 -13.90
CA LEU A 199 4.86 -9.85 -12.73
C LEU A 199 5.69 -9.73 -11.45
N LYS A 200 6.89 -10.30 -11.42
CA LYS A 200 7.85 -10.15 -10.32
C LYS A 200 8.09 -8.68 -9.96
N LEU A 201 8.17 -7.79 -10.94
CA LEU A 201 8.44 -6.38 -10.71
C LEU A 201 7.27 -5.66 -10.03
N PHE A 202 6.03 -5.96 -10.42
CA PHE A 202 4.86 -5.20 -9.99
C PHE A 202 4.06 -5.86 -8.86
N THR A 203 4.18 -7.17 -8.64
CA THR A 203 3.37 -7.89 -7.67
C THR A 203 4.00 -7.97 -6.27
N GLN A 204 5.11 -7.27 -6.00
CA GLN A 204 5.75 -7.20 -4.66
C GLN A 204 5.00 -6.25 -3.70
N ILE A 205 3.67 -6.23 -3.76
CA ILE A 205 2.81 -5.31 -3.01
C ILE A 205 3.01 -5.42 -1.48
N ASN A 206 3.35 -6.61 -0.98
CA ASN A 206 3.58 -6.85 0.44
C ASN A 206 4.85 -6.26 1.00
N VAL A 207 5.85 -6.03 0.14
CA VAL A 207 7.05 -5.29 0.50
C VAL A 207 6.69 -3.82 0.72
N VAL A 208 5.90 -3.27 -0.18
CA VAL A 208 5.57 -1.84 -0.23
C VAL A 208 4.52 -1.44 0.80
N VAL A 209 3.56 -2.32 1.13
CA VAL A 209 2.45 -1.96 2.04
C VAL A 209 2.92 -1.55 3.45
N GLY A 210 4.09 -2.03 3.91
CA GLY A 210 4.66 -1.58 5.19
C GLY A 210 5.00 -0.09 5.22
N ALA A 211 5.31 0.50 4.07
CA ALA A 211 5.56 1.93 3.96
C ALA A 211 4.32 2.75 4.32
N PHE A 212 3.10 2.24 4.10
CA PHE A 212 1.89 2.93 4.54
C PHE A 212 1.79 3.01 6.06
N PHE A 213 2.07 1.92 6.78
CA PHE A 213 2.05 1.95 8.24
C PHE A 213 3.14 2.87 8.78
N VAL A 214 4.38 2.76 8.28
CA VAL A 214 5.47 3.65 8.69
C VAL A 214 5.13 5.12 8.37
N LEU A 215 4.58 5.43 7.19
CA LEU A 215 4.19 6.80 6.83
C LEU A 215 3.04 7.33 7.70
N SER A 216 2.01 6.52 7.96
CA SER A 216 0.90 6.87 8.86
C SER A 216 1.40 7.15 10.28
N GLY A 217 2.28 6.30 10.78
CA GLY A 217 2.97 6.50 12.06
C GLY A 217 3.83 7.76 12.09
N TYR A 218 4.58 8.02 11.02
CA TYR A 218 5.42 9.21 10.87
C TYR A 218 4.59 10.49 10.97
N VAL A 219 3.46 10.53 10.26
CA VAL A 219 2.50 11.63 10.30
C VAL A 219 1.87 11.78 11.68
N ALA A 220 1.51 10.68 12.34
CA ALA A 220 0.95 10.72 13.69
C ALA A 220 1.98 11.21 14.71
N GLY A 221 3.25 10.80 14.62
CA GLY A 221 4.33 11.33 15.44
C GLY A 221 4.63 12.80 15.19
N TYR A 222 4.60 13.22 13.91
CA TYR A 222 4.79 14.61 13.51
C TYR A 222 3.72 15.54 14.09
N THR A 223 2.46 15.10 14.00
CA THR A 223 1.33 15.87 14.53
C THR A 223 1.23 15.76 16.04
N GLY A 224 1.47 14.58 16.63
CA GLY A 224 1.27 14.30 18.05
C GLY A 224 2.42 14.66 19.01
N THR A 225 3.54 15.22 18.54
CA THR A 225 4.65 15.62 19.43
C THR A 225 5.09 17.07 19.22
N LEU A 226 5.70 17.72 20.21
CA LEU A 226 6.14 19.11 20.09
C LEU A 226 7.54 19.21 19.42
N ILE A 227 7.74 20.20 18.56
CA ILE A 227 9.05 20.46 17.91
C ILE A 227 10.03 20.95 18.97
N GLY A 228 11.24 20.37 19.01
CA GLY A 228 12.32 20.77 19.91
C GLY A 228 12.11 20.44 21.40
N LYS A 229 10.92 20.00 21.81
CA LYS A 229 10.59 19.70 23.22
C LYS A 229 10.29 18.23 23.41
N ARG A 230 10.75 17.60 24.50
CA ARG A 230 10.52 16.18 24.88
C ARG A 230 9.12 15.92 25.44
N GLU A 231 8.11 16.41 24.73
CA GLU A 231 6.72 16.44 25.17
C GLU A 231 5.78 16.07 24.02
N ALA A 232 4.68 15.42 24.37
CA ALA A 232 3.59 15.18 23.44
C ALA A 232 2.81 16.48 23.21
N ASP A 233 2.19 16.57 22.04
CA ASP A 233 1.29 17.67 21.72
C ASP A 233 -0.04 17.44 22.44
N PRO A 234 -0.63 18.44 23.14
CA PRO A 234 -1.87 18.28 23.89
C PRO A 234 -3.05 17.73 23.07
N ARG A 235 -3.00 17.83 21.73
CA ARG A 235 -4.03 17.29 20.82
C ARG A 235 -4.23 15.77 20.92
N ILE A 236 -3.28 15.03 21.49
CA ILE A 236 -3.45 13.58 21.68
C ILE A 236 -4.38 13.26 22.86
N GLU A 237 -4.70 14.27 23.68
CA GLU A 237 -5.65 14.19 24.78
C GLU A 237 -6.91 15.04 24.52
N PRO A 238 -8.08 14.63 25.05
CA PRO A 238 -8.33 13.34 25.68
C PRO A 238 -8.28 12.19 24.66
N THR A 239 -7.73 11.05 25.10
CA THR A 239 -7.49 9.84 24.28
C THR A 239 -8.69 9.45 23.40
N HIS A 240 -9.92 9.45 23.92
CA HIS A 240 -11.10 9.07 23.14
C HIS A 240 -11.37 10.02 21.96
N LYS A 241 -11.17 11.34 22.12
CA LYS A 241 -11.34 12.33 21.04
C LYS A 241 -10.30 12.11 19.94
N TYR A 242 -9.05 11.81 20.32
CA TYR A 242 -8.00 11.48 19.37
C TYR A 242 -8.36 10.22 18.56
N VAL A 243 -8.71 9.12 19.23
CA VAL A 243 -9.01 7.83 18.59
C VAL A 243 -10.20 7.96 17.64
N ILE A 244 -11.32 8.49 18.13
CA ILE A 244 -12.54 8.66 17.33
C ILE A 244 -12.28 9.60 16.16
N GLY A 245 -11.59 10.72 16.37
CA GLY A 245 -11.28 11.67 15.29
C GLY A 245 -10.41 11.07 14.19
N LYS A 246 -9.45 10.20 14.54
CA LYS A 246 -8.62 9.49 13.55
C LYS A 246 -9.43 8.45 12.77
N ILE A 247 -10.25 7.63 13.44
CA ILE A 247 -11.08 6.61 12.78
C ILE A 247 -12.12 7.27 11.86
N MET A 248 -12.79 8.31 12.34
CA MET A 248 -13.78 9.06 11.58
C MET A 248 -13.19 9.81 10.37
N GLY A 249 -11.87 10.00 10.31
CA GLY A 249 -11.20 10.58 9.15
C GLY A 249 -11.26 9.73 7.88
N TYR A 250 -11.46 8.41 8.01
CA TYR A 250 -11.54 7.49 6.87
C TYR A 250 -12.79 6.62 6.85
N TYR A 251 -13.41 6.37 8.01
CA TYR A 251 -14.54 5.45 8.14
C TYR A 251 -15.76 5.81 7.28
N PRO A 252 -16.20 7.08 7.15
CA PRO A 252 -17.37 7.42 6.32
C PRO A 252 -17.21 7.02 4.85
N LEU A 253 -16.02 7.20 4.28
CA LEU A 253 -15.75 6.82 2.90
C LEU A 253 -15.66 5.29 2.76
N HIS A 254 -15.03 4.60 3.72
CA HIS A 254 -15.03 3.14 3.79
C HIS A 254 -16.45 2.57 3.79
N LEU A 255 -17.31 3.13 4.66
CA LEU A 255 -18.70 2.71 4.78
C LEU A 255 -19.46 2.95 3.47
N LEU A 256 -19.33 4.13 2.87
CA LEU A 256 -19.99 4.45 1.60
C LEU A 256 -19.60 3.45 0.50
N VAL A 257 -18.30 3.22 0.27
CA VAL A 257 -17.84 2.29 -0.77
C VAL A 257 -18.29 0.87 -0.46
N THR A 258 -18.19 0.44 0.80
CA THR A 258 -18.65 -0.89 1.21
C THR A 258 -20.14 -1.08 0.93
N LEU A 259 -20.98 -0.08 1.22
CA LEU A 259 -22.43 -0.14 0.96
C LEU A 259 -22.77 -0.12 -0.53
N ILE A 260 -22.08 0.70 -1.34
CA ILE A 260 -22.27 0.74 -2.79
C ILE A 260 -22.01 -0.64 -3.42
N PHE A 261 -20.95 -1.33 -2.97
CA PHE A 261 -20.55 -2.63 -3.49
C PHE A 261 -21.09 -3.82 -2.68
N ALA A 262 -21.85 -3.58 -1.60
CA ALA A 262 -22.40 -4.64 -0.75
C ALA A 262 -23.25 -5.67 -1.52
N PRO A 263 -24.11 -5.29 -2.48
CA PRO A 263 -24.87 -6.29 -3.25
C PRO A 263 -23.96 -7.29 -3.99
N MET A 264 -22.86 -6.79 -4.59
CA MET A 264 -21.87 -7.63 -5.26
C MET A 264 -21.17 -8.57 -4.27
N PHE A 265 -20.76 -8.05 -3.10
CA PHE A 265 -20.11 -8.85 -2.08
C PHE A 265 -21.03 -9.92 -1.51
N ILE A 266 -22.24 -9.54 -1.11
CA ILE A 266 -23.25 -10.46 -0.57
C ILE A 266 -23.56 -11.56 -1.57
N TYR A 267 -23.81 -11.22 -2.83
CA TYR A 267 -24.09 -12.21 -3.87
C TYR A 267 -22.92 -13.20 -4.04
N ALA A 268 -21.71 -12.68 -4.26
CA ALA A 268 -20.56 -13.54 -4.53
C ALA A 268 -20.15 -14.37 -3.31
N ASP A 269 -20.20 -13.80 -2.12
CA ASP A 269 -19.79 -14.48 -0.88
C ASP A 269 -20.84 -15.50 -0.44
N SER A 270 -22.14 -15.18 -0.57
CA SER A 270 -23.21 -16.15 -0.32
C SER A 270 -23.16 -17.33 -1.27
N TYR A 271 -22.78 -17.10 -2.54
CA TYR A 271 -22.62 -18.18 -3.52
C TYR A 271 -21.53 -19.18 -3.12
N TYR A 272 -20.40 -18.71 -2.57
CA TYR A 272 -19.26 -19.59 -2.23
C TYR A 272 -19.29 -20.13 -0.79
N ASN A 273 -19.84 -19.36 0.16
CA ASN A 273 -19.73 -19.63 1.60
C ASN A 273 -21.09 -19.80 2.30
N GLY A 274 -22.20 -19.51 1.61
CA GLY A 274 -23.54 -19.45 2.19
C GLY A 274 -23.86 -18.12 2.85
N PHE A 275 -25.15 -17.81 2.96
CA PHE A 275 -25.64 -16.51 3.41
C PHE A 275 -25.18 -16.11 4.82
N PHE A 276 -25.21 -17.02 5.79
CA PHE A 276 -24.81 -16.71 7.17
C PHE A 276 -23.33 -16.34 7.31
N LYS A 277 -22.45 -17.02 6.56
CA LYS A 277 -21.02 -16.65 6.52
C LYS A 277 -20.83 -15.31 5.83
N ALA A 278 -21.54 -15.06 4.73
CA ALA A 278 -21.50 -13.77 4.07
C ALA A 278 -21.98 -12.62 4.98
N ALA A 279 -23.01 -12.84 5.78
CA ALA A 279 -23.48 -11.88 6.78
C ALA A 279 -22.41 -11.62 7.86
N ALA A 280 -21.77 -12.65 8.38
CA ALA A 280 -20.66 -12.52 9.33
C ALA A 280 -19.47 -11.78 8.72
N HIS A 281 -19.11 -12.08 7.47
CA HIS A 281 -18.07 -11.38 6.73
C HIS A 281 -18.42 -9.90 6.51
N GLY A 282 -19.69 -9.60 6.24
CA GLY A 282 -20.19 -8.23 6.13
C GLY A 282 -20.07 -7.47 7.44
N LEU A 283 -20.48 -8.08 8.55
CA LEU A 283 -20.31 -7.49 9.88
C LEU A 283 -18.84 -7.20 10.18
N MET A 284 -17.94 -8.14 9.88
CA MET A 284 -16.50 -7.94 10.10
C MET A 284 -15.93 -6.81 9.23
N SER A 285 -16.37 -6.68 7.98
CA SER A 285 -15.94 -5.62 7.05
C SER A 285 -16.48 -4.25 7.46
N LEU A 286 -17.74 -4.18 7.90
CA LEU A 286 -18.38 -2.94 8.36
C LEU A 286 -17.74 -2.44 9.65
N THR A 287 -17.43 -3.33 10.58
CA THR A 287 -16.83 -2.99 11.89
C THR A 287 -15.31 -2.85 11.85
N LEU A 288 -14.67 -3.12 10.69
CA LEU A 288 -13.21 -3.09 10.52
C LEU A 288 -12.46 -4.01 11.51
N VAL A 289 -12.97 -5.20 11.80
CA VAL A 289 -12.31 -6.18 12.69
C VAL A 289 -11.64 -7.35 11.95
N GLN A 290 -11.81 -7.43 10.63
CA GLN A 290 -11.42 -8.59 9.82
C GLN A 290 -9.93 -8.91 9.86
N SER A 291 -9.05 -7.91 10.07
CA SER A 291 -7.59 -8.15 10.11
C SER A 291 -7.11 -8.96 11.32
N TRP A 292 -7.93 -9.09 12.36
CA TRP A 292 -7.67 -9.99 13.50
C TRP A 292 -7.80 -11.46 13.15
N PHE A 293 -8.46 -11.78 12.04
CA PHE A 293 -8.73 -13.13 11.59
C PHE A 293 -7.94 -13.38 10.31
N PRO A 294 -6.75 -14.01 10.38
CA PRO A 294 -5.82 -14.13 9.25
C PRO A 294 -6.46 -14.69 7.97
N MET A 295 -7.36 -15.66 8.11
CA MET A 295 -8.06 -16.29 6.97
C MET A 295 -9.20 -15.44 6.40
N HIS A 296 -9.57 -14.36 7.08
CA HIS A 296 -10.69 -13.49 6.74
C HIS A 296 -10.25 -12.02 6.59
N ALA A 297 -8.95 -11.70 6.64
CA ALA A 297 -8.49 -10.33 6.55
C ALA A 297 -8.92 -9.65 5.24
N GLU A 298 -8.92 -10.40 4.13
CA GLU A 298 -9.21 -9.89 2.79
C GLU A 298 -10.68 -10.03 2.35
N ILE A 299 -11.61 -10.30 3.27
CA ILE A 299 -13.04 -10.42 2.93
C ILE A 299 -13.61 -9.13 2.32
N TRP A 300 -14.53 -9.32 1.38
CA TRP A 300 -15.26 -8.28 0.63
C TRP A 300 -14.34 -7.30 -0.12
N ASN A 301 -13.74 -6.34 0.58
CA ASN A 301 -12.80 -5.39 0.03
C ASN A 301 -11.40 -5.65 0.59
N ALA A 302 -10.62 -6.50 -0.08
CA ALA A 302 -9.31 -6.97 0.40
C ALA A 302 -8.42 -5.85 0.99
N PRO A 303 -8.14 -4.73 0.29
CA PRO A 303 -7.34 -3.63 0.82
C PRO A 303 -7.78 -3.06 2.19
N THR A 304 -9.05 -3.21 2.59
CA THR A 304 -9.58 -2.62 3.83
C THR A 304 -9.08 -3.31 5.11
N TRP A 305 -8.39 -4.46 5.02
CA TRP A 305 -7.65 -5.00 6.16
C TRP A 305 -6.65 -3.97 6.71
N PHE A 306 -6.09 -3.12 5.86
CA PHE A 306 -5.21 -2.02 6.27
C PHE A 306 -5.93 -1.04 7.21
N LEU A 307 -7.19 -0.70 6.90
CA LEU A 307 -8.01 0.18 7.74
C LEU A 307 -8.43 -0.49 9.04
N SER A 308 -8.66 -1.81 9.01
CA SER A 308 -8.87 -2.62 10.21
C SER A 308 -7.65 -2.57 11.15
N ALA A 309 -6.46 -2.87 10.63
CA ALA A 309 -5.23 -2.81 11.40
C ALA A 309 -4.89 -1.39 11.88
N MET A 310 -5.10 -0.38 11.03
CA MET A 310 -4.88 1.03 11.38
C MET A 310 -5.85 1.52 12.46
N SER A 311 -7.13 1.12 12.42
CA SER A 311 -8.11 1.43 13.47
C SER A 311 -7.63 1.00 14.84
N PHE A 312 -7.15 -0.25 14.96
CA PHE A 312 -6.61 -0.76 16.20
C PHE A 312 -5.34 -0.01 16.62
N ALA A 313 -4.42 0.23 15.68
CA ALA A 313 -3.21 0.97 15.99
C ALA A 313 -3.54 2.35 16.58
N MET A 314 -4.53 3.06 16.03
CA MET A 314 -4.97 4.37 16.55
C MET A 314 -5.41 4.34 18.01
N VAL A 315 -5.96 3.23 18.50
CA VAL A 315 -6.31 3.05 19.92
C VAL A 315 -5.06 3.10 20.81
N ALA A 316 -3.97 2.45 20.38
CA ALA A 316 -2.71 2.42 21.14
C ALA A 316 -1.85 3.69 20.95
N MET A 317 -2.16 4.53 19.96
CA MET A 317 -1.32 5.67 19.58
C MET A 317 -1.17 6.73 20.67
N PRO A 318 -2.22 7.20 21.39
CA PRO A 318 -2.06 8.26 22.39
C PRO A 318 -1.01 7.92 23.46
N SER A 319 -1.13 6.75 24.10
CA SER A 319 -0.18 6.29 25.11
C SER A 319 1.22 6.07 24.53
N SER A 320 1.30 5.53 23.32
CA SER A 320 2.57 5.27 22.64
C SER A 320 3.30 6.55 22.25
N ILE A 321 2.58 7.52 21.65
CA ILE A 321 3.11 8.85 21.30
C ILE A 321 3.55 9.57 22.58
N ALA A 322 2.74 9.56 23.64
CA ALA A 322 3.09 10.19 24.92
C ALA A 322 4.40 9.64 25.49
N SER A 323 4.60 8.33 25.40
CA SER A 323 5.81 7.65 25.87
C SER A 323 7.03 7.96 24.97
N ILE A 324 6.85 7.86 23.65
CA ILE A 324 7.92 8.12 22.66
C ILE A 324 8.34 9.59 22.67
N ALA A 325 7.41 10.53 22.87
CA ALA A 325 7.68 11.95 22.87
C ALA A 325 8.71 12.36 23.94
N LYS A 326 8.68 11.67 25.09
CA LYS A 326 9.58 11.86 26.22
C LYS A 326 10.98 11.27 25.99
N MET A 327 11.19 10.42 24.99
CA MET A 327 12.48 9.77 24.76
C MET A 327 13.54 10.76 24.24
N SER A 328 14.80 10.53 24.62
CA SER A 328 15.96 11.21 24.01
C SER A 328 16.28 10.60 22.65
N LYS A 329 17.15 11.22 21.84
CA LYS A 329 17.61 10.62 20.57
C LYS A 329 18.20 9.21 20.74
N LYS A 330 18.95 8.96 21.82
CA LYS A 330 19.47 7.63 22.15
C LYS A 330 18.34 6.65 22.44
N GLY A 331 17.36 7.06 23.25
CA GLY A 331 16.17 6.24 23.55
C GLY A 331 15.35 5.93 22.30
N LEU A 332 15.22 6.89 21.37
CA LEU A 332 14.56 6.68 20.08
C LEU A 332 15.30 5.67 19.20
N THR A 333 16.62 5.74 19.14
CA THR A 333 17.42 4.73 18.42
C THR A 333 17.24 3.35 19.03
N GLN A 334 17.24 3.23 20.37
CA GLN A 334 16.98 1.96 21.06
C GLN A 334 15.56 1.46 20.75
N ALA A 335 14.55 2.32 20.82
CA ALA A 335 13.18 1.98 20.47
C ALA A 335 13.07 1.49 19.01
N LEU A 336 13.73 2.16 18.06
CA LEU A 336 13.77 1.75 16.66
C LEU A 336 14.34 0.34 16.49
N VAL A 337 15.47 0.04 17.17
CA VAL A 337 16.10 -1.28 17.15
C VAL A 337 15.19 -2.34 17.78
N CYS A 338 14.62 -2.07 18.95
CA CYS A 338 13.74 -3.00 19.64
C CYS A 338 12.47 -3.29 18.82
N LEU A 339 11.79 -2.26 18.31
CA LEU A 339 10.59 -2.43 17.49
C LEU A 339 10.89 -3.22 16.22
N SER A 340 12.01 -2.92 15.55
CA SER A 340 12.43 -3.65 14.35
C SER A 340 12.78 -5.11 14.66
N GLY A 341 13.43 -5.37 15.80
CA GLY A 341 13.76 -6.72 16.27
C GLY A 341 12.50 -7.55 16.56
N ILE A 342 11.56 -6.99 17.34
CA ILE A 342 10.28 -7.65 17.65
C ILE A 342 9.50 -7.97 16.37
N LEU A 343 9.47 -7.04 15.42
CA LEU A 343 8.80 -7.25 14.13
C LEU A 343 9.47 -8.34 13.28
N LEU A 344 10.80 -8.50 13.40
CA LEU A 344 11.59 -9.43 12.60
C LEU A 344 11.48 -10.87 13.10
N ILE A 345 11.37 -11.10 14.42
CA ILE A 345 11.30 -12.44 15.03
C ILE A 345 10.26 -13.37 14.35
N PRO A 346 8.97 -13.02 14.24
CA PRO A 346 7.98 -13.93 13.65
C PRO A 346 8.19 -14.12 12.15
N ARG A 347 8.83 -13.17 11.46
CA ARG A 347 9.14 -13.25 10.03
C ARG A 347 10.31 -14.20 9.78
N LEU A 348 11.31 -14.18 10.66
CA LEU A 348 12.40 -15.16 10.67
C LEU A 348 11.89 -16.55 11.03
N ALA A 349 11.06 -16.67 12.06
CA ALA A 349 10.44 -17.94 12.45
C ALA A 349 9.66 -18.55 11.28
N TYR A 350 8.77 -17.79 10.64
CA TYR A 350 8.05 -18.22 9.44
C TYR A 350 8.99 -18.71 8.32
N SER A 351 10.08 -17.98 8.06
CA SER A 351 11.02 -18.31 6.98
C SER A 351 11.86 -19.55 7.30
N TYR A 352 12.29 -19.68 8.55
CA TYR A 352 13.12 -20.77 9.03
C TYR A 352 12.30 -22.07 9.16
N ASP A 353 11.17 -22.03 9.86
CA ASP A 353 10.35 -23.21 10.18
C ASP A 353 9.78 -23.88 8.92
N LEU A 354 9.46 -23.08 7.89
CA LEU A 354 8.87 -23.57 6.65
C LEU A 354 9.90 -23.67 5.50
N GLY A 355 11.16 -23.27 5.71
CA GLY A 355 12.21 -23.31 4.69
C GLY A 355 11.97 -22.36 3.51
N VAL A 356 11.32 -21.22 3.73
CA VAL A 356 10.73 -20.38 2.67
C VAL A 356 11.37 -19.01 2.56
N TRP A 357 12.61 -19.00 2.10
CA TRP A 357 13.44 -17.80 2.09
C TRP A 357 13.20 -16.87 0.92
N SER A 358 12.60 -17.31 -0.19
CA SER A 358 12.50 -16.54 -1.44
C SER A 358 11.08 -16.41 -2.00
N ILE A 359 10.04 -16.72 -1.21
CA ILE A 359 8.64 -16.63 -1.68
C ILE A 359 8.26 -15.18 -2.07
N MET A 360 7.65 -15.05 -3.23
CA MET A 360 6.97 -13.84 -3.70
C MET A 360 5.46 -14.12 -3.79
N GLU A 361 4.67 -13.50 -2.93
CA GLU A 361 3.24 -13.81 -2.83
C GLU A 361 2.53 -13.57 -4.16
N GLY A 362 2.89 -12.48 -4.84
CA GLY A 362 2.29 -12.09 -6.11
C GLY A 362 2.53 -13.04 -7.29
N LEU A 363 3.31 -14.11 -7.11
CA LEU A 363 3.51 -15.17 -8.11
C LEU A 363 3.02 -16.53 -7.61
N LEU A 364 2.97 -16.72 -6.29
CA LEU A 364 2.62 -17.99 -5.70
C LEU A 364 1.10 -18.16 -5.72
N ASN A 365 0.62 -19.33 -6.13
CA ASN A 365 -0.79 -19.64 -5.98
C ASN A 365 -1.10 -19.74 -4.48
N ALA A 366 -2.21 -19.14 -4.03
CA ALA A 366 -2.64 -19.21 -2.63
C ALA A 366 -2.74 -20.66 -2.10
N ARG A 367 -3.06 -21.63 -2.97
CA ARG A 367 -3.15 -23.05 -2.62
C ARG A 367 -1.79 -23.72 -2.42
N THR A 368 -0.74 -23.18 -3.01
CA THR A 368 0.64 -23.70 -2.89
C THR A 368 1.41 -23.03 -1.76
N HIS A 369 0.74 -22.16 -0.99
CA HIS A 369 1.36 -21.45 0.10
C HIS A 369 1.64 -22.42 1.28
N PRO A 370 2.88 -22.54 1.78
CA PRO A 370 3.27 -23.55 2.77
C PRO A 370 2.43 -23.54 4.04
N ASN A 371 2.17 -22.34 4.58
CA ASN A 371 1.23 -22.12 5.66
C ASN A 371 0.58 -20.74 5.52
N ILE A 372 -0.57 -20.69 4.84
CA ILE A 372 -1.27 -19.44 4.56
C ILE A 372 -1.76 -18.75 5.84
N ALA A 373 -2.14 -19.51 6.87
CA ALA A 373 -2.61 -18.95 8.13
C ALA A 373 -1.48 -18.22 8.88
N PHE A 374 -0.29 -18.81 8.95
CA PHE A 374 0.86 -18.18 9.58
C PHE A 374 1.31 -16.95 8.77
N TRP A 375 1.37 -17.05 7.44
CA TRP A 375 1.67 -15.91 6.56
C TRP A 375 0.72 -14.74 6.76
N ASN A 376 -0.59 -15.01 6.73
CA ASN A 376 -1.59 -13.99 6.93
C ASN A 376 -1.52 -13.40 8.34
N SER A 377 -1.11 -14.19 9.35
CA SER A 377 -0.91 -13.70 10.72
C SER A 377 0.23 -12.69 10.79
N ILE A 378 1.35 -12.91 10.11
CA ILE A 378 2.48 -11.95 10.12
C ILE A 378 2.26 -10.74 9.20
N ARG A 379 1.37 -10.88 8.21
CA ARG A 379 1.07 -9.87 7.19
C ARG A 379 -0.03 -8.90 7.64
N PHE A 380 -1.13 -9.41 8.18
CA PHE A 380 -2.36 -8.65 8.41
C PHE A 380 -2.61 -8.29 9.87
N ASN A 381 -2.02 -9.03 10.81
CA ASN A 381 -2.38 -8.87 12.21
C ASN A 381 -2.12 -7.42 12.69
N PRO A 382 -3.11 -6.78 13.33
CA PRO A 382 -3.01 -5.41 13.80
C PRO A 382 -1.83 -5.11 14.71
N PHE A 383 -1.35 -6.10 15.46
CA PHE A 383 -0.18 -5.95 16.32
C PHE A 383 1.08 -5.62 15.52
N TYR A 384 1.36 -6.33 14.42
CA TYR A 384 2.55 -6.07 13.60
C TYR A 384 2.44 -4.76 12.83
N ALA A 385 1.23 -4.41 12.40
CA ALA A 385 0.95 -3.10 11.82
C ALA A 385 1.22 -1.96 12.81
N LEU A 386 0.82 -2.12 14.08
CA LEU A 386 1.12 -1.17 15.15
C LEU A 386 2.64 -0.98 15.30
N LEU A 387 3.44 -2.06 15.32
CA LEU A 387 4.91 -1.93 15.42
C LEU A 387 5.50 -1.10 14.29
N GLU A 388 5.04 -1.29 13.05
CA GLU A 388 5.48 -0.49 11.89
C GLU A 388 5.04 0.98 12.00
N MET A 389 3.84 1.24 12.51
CA MET A 389 3.40 2.60 12.81
C MET A 389 4.28 3.25 13.90
N LEU A 390 4.63 2.52 14.96
CA LEU A 390 5.50 3.03 16.02
C LEU A 390 6.91 3.34 15.50
N ILE A 391 7.45 2.52 14.58
CA ILE A 391 8.69 2.84 13.85
C ILE A 391 8.55 4.21 13.16
N GLY A 392 7.44 4.45 12.47
CA GLY A 392 7.12 5.76 11.89
C GLY A 392 7.17 6.91 12.90
N VAL A 393 6.50 6.75 14.05
CA VAL A 393 6.47 7.76 15.13
C VAL A 393 7.88 8.07 15.61
N VAL A 394 8.69 7.03 15.86
CA VAL A 394 10.08 7.16 16.30
C VAL A 394 10.92 7.92 15.27
N LEU A 395 10.80 7.58 13.98
CA LEU A 395 11.53 8.23 12.89
C LEU A 395 11.17 9.72 12.75
N ALA A 396 9.88 10.07 12.84
CA ALA A 396 9.45 11.47 12.84
C ALA A 396 10.04 12.21 14.04
N ARG A 397 10.00 11.57 15.21
CA ARG A 397 10.49 12.14 16.46
C ARG A 397 11.98 12.42 16.44
N MET A 398 12.78 11.55 15.81
CA MET A 398 14.22 11.76 15.65
C MET A 398 14.53 13.08 14.93
N VAL A 399 13.74 13.44 13.91
CA VAL A 399 13.90 14.71 13.15
C VAL A 399 13.39 15.90 13.96
N MET A 400 12.29 15.74 14.69
CA MET A 400 11.71 16.82 15.49
C MET A 400 12.56 17.26 16.69
N LEU A 401 13.56 16.46 17.04
CA LEU A 401 14.56 16.77 18.06
C LEU A 401 15.90 17.25 17.47
N ASP A 402 15.97 17.52 16.17
CA ASP A 402 17.18 18.08 15.55
C ASP A 402 17.51 19.45 16.13
N THR A 403 18.74 19.59 16.65
CA THR A 403 19.29 20.84 17.16
C THR A 403 19.79 21.73 16.00
N GLU A 404 20.10 23.00 16.28
CA GLU A 404 20.74 23.86 15.28
C GLU A 404 22.08 23.30 14.81
N GLU A 405 22.84 22.64 15.68
CA GLU A 405 24.06 21.94 15.30
C GLU A 405 23.78 20.77 14.34
N ASP A 406 22.73 20.00 14.57
CA ASP A 406 22.34 18.90 13.67
C ASP A 406 21.94 19.44 12.30
N LYS A 407 21.21 20.56 12.29
CA LYS A 407 20.84 21.27 11.07
C LYS A 407 22.09 21.77 10.34
N ALA A 408 23.03 22.40 11.04
CA ALA A 408 24.28 22.89 10.48
C ALA A 408 25.15 21.74 9.94
N LYS A 409 25.30 20.64 10.69
CA LYS A 409 26.05 19.45 10.27
C LYS A 409 25.50 18.86 8.99
N ALA A 410 24.17 18.76 8.87
CA ALA A 410 23.59 18.23 7.66
C ALA A 410 23.57 19.25 6.50
N ALA A 411 23.83 20.54 6.74
CA ALA A 411 23.98 21.58 5.72
C ALA A 411 25.42 21.72 5.19
N LYS A 412 26.41 21.04 5.81
CA LYS A 412 27.81 21.12 5.36
C LYS A 412 27.96 20.64 3.91
N PRO A 413 28.55 21.46 3.01
CA PRO A 413 28.80 21.08 1.64
C PRO A 413 29.83 19.95 1.58
N GLY A 414 29.57 18.95 0.75
CA GLY A 414 30.43 17.79 0.58
C GLY A 414 29.71 16.68 -0.16
N LEU A 415 30.43 15.92 -0.99
CA LEU A 415 29.84 14.81 -1.74
C LEU A 415 29.21 13.79 -0.80
N LEU A 416 29.95 13.32 0.21
CA LEU A 416 29.47 12.33 1.18
C LEU A 416 28.29 12.83 2.03
N SER A 417 28.27 14.12 2.42
CA SER A 417 27.14 14.69 3.18
C SER A 417 25.90 14.84 2.29
N SER A 418 26.08 15.23 1.03
CA SER A 418 25.01 15.30 0.03
C SER A 418 24.40 13.92 -0.24
N LEU A 419 25.23 12.89 -0.43
CA LEU A 419 24.78 11.51 -0.59
C LEU A 419 23.99 11.02 0.64
N LYS A 420 24.51 11.27 1.85
CA LYS A 420 23.90 10.80 3.10
C LYS A 420 22.56 11.48 3.40
N ASN A 421 22.43 12.77 3.11
CA ASN A 421 21.27 13.58 3.50
C ASN A 421 20.22 13.72 2.38
N SER A 422 20.53 13.30 1.15
CA SER A 422 19.57 13.33 0.05
C SER A 422 18.52 12.20 0.20
N PRO A 423 17.23 12.49 -0.03
CA PRO A 423 16.20 11.45 -0.12
C PRO A 423 16.31 10.62 -1.41
N VAL A 424 17.09 11.05 -2.41
CA VAL A 424 17.25 10.32 -3.67
C VAL A 424 17.86 8.93 -3.47
N TRP A 425 18.91 8.81 -2.65
CA TRP A 425 19.63 7.53 -2.52
C TRP A 425 18.83 6.43 -1.84
N PRO A 426 18.12 6.68 -0.73
CA PRO A 426 17.20 5.69 -0.20
C PRO A 426 16.07 5.33 -1.19
N LEU A 427 15.60 6.28 -2.01
CA LEU A 427 14.63 6.00 -3.06
C LEU A 427 15.19 5.07 -4.15
N VAL A 428 16.39 5.36 -4.65
CA VAL A 428 17.12 4.49 -5.59
C VAL A 428 17.33 3.10 -4.98
N GLY A 429 17.70 3.03 -3.69
CA GLY A 429 17.83 1.78 -2.96
C GLY A 429 16.54 0.98 -2.91
N MET A 430 15.40 1.62 -2.64
CA MET A 430 14.09 0.95 -2.64
C MET A 430 13.76 0.36 -4.02
N VAL A 431 13.97 1.15 -5.08
CA VAL A 431 13.76 0.68 -6.46
C VAL A 431 14.71 -0.48 -6.79
N ALA A 432 15.99 -0.37 -6.42
CA ALA A 432 16.98 -1.42 -6.62
C ALA A 432 16.60 -2.72 -5.90
N VAL A 433 16.08 -2.66 -4.68
CA VAL A 433 15.60 -3.86 -3.96
C VAL A 433 14.49 -4.57 -4.75
N ILE A 434 13.49 -3.81 -5.24
CA ILE A 434 12.39 -4.38 -6.03
C ILE A 434 12.90 -5.00 -7.34
N VAL A 435 13.78 -4.29 -8.05
CA VAL A 435 14.37 -4.76 -9.31
C VAL A 435 15.25 -5.99 -9.09
N LEU A 436 16.20 -5.94 -8.16
CA LEU A 436 17.12 -7.06 -7.90
C LEU A 436 16.38 -8.31 -7.43
N ARG A 437 15.29 -8.18 -6.67
CA ARG A 437 14.40 -9.31 -6.36
C ARG A 437 13.70 -9.85 -7.59
N ALA A 438 13.24 -8.97 -8.48
CA ALA A 438 12.56 -9.41 -9.69
C ALA A 438 13.48 -10.19 -10.65
N TYR A 439 14.79 -9.94 -10.59
CA TYR A 439 15.82 -10.70 -11.30
C TYR A 439 16.44 -11.83 -10.47
N ASP A 440 15.82 -12.22 -9.34
CA ASP A 440 16.29 -13.28 -8.44
C ASP A 440 17.72 -13.09 -7.89
N VAL A 441 18.27 -11.87 -7.96
CA VAL A 441 19.58 -11.51 -7.38
C VAL A 441 19.50 -11.43 -5.86
N VAL A 442 18.34 -11.02 -5.33
CA VAL A 442 18.06 -10.99 -3.89
C VAL A 442 17.03 -12.06 -3.54
N GLY A 443 17.51 -13.18 -3.00
CA GLY A 443 16.69 -14.33 -2.58
C GLY A 443 16.03 -14.16 -1.21
N LEU A 444 15.30 -13.07 -0.98
CA LEU A 444 14.52 -12.84 0.23
C LEU A 444 13.02 -12.84 -0.06
N ASN A 445 12.22 -13.38 0.86
CA ASN A 445 10.77 -13.40 0.76
C ASN A 445 10.18 -12.00 1.06
N ASP A 446 8.90 -11.80 0.80
CA ASP A 446 8.32 -10.45 0.89
C ASP A 446 8.39 -9.86 2.31
N VAL A 447 8.15 -10.67 3.35
CA VAL A 447 8.15 -10.19 4.74
C VAL A 447 9.56 -9.85 5.24
N LEU A 448 10.58 -10.64 4.87
CA LEU A 448 11.97 -10.33 5.21
C LEU A 448 12.48 -9.12 4.43
N THR A 449 12.21 -9.07 3.12
CA THR A 449 12.55 -7.91 2.28
C THR A 449 11.96 -6.62 2.84
N ARG A 450 10.69 -6.66 3.24
CA ARG A 450 9.99 -5.54 3.89
C ARG A 450 10.76 -5.05 5.12
N SER A 451 11.01 -5.92 6.10
CA SER A 451 11.62 -5.49 7.38
C SER A 451 13.11 -5.16 7.27
N LEU A 452 13.88 -5.94 6.52
CA LEU A 452 15.34 -5.86 6.50
C LEU A 452 15.87 -4.81 5.53
N LEU A 453 15.20 -4.63 4.40
CA LEU A 453 15.69 -3.79 3.31
C LEU A 453 14.78 -2.58 3.07
N PHE A 454 13.51 -2.83 2.76
CA PHE A 454 12.61 -1.78 2.26
C PHE A 454 12.23 -0.76 3.34
N LEU A 455 11.79 -1.19 4.52
CA LEU A 455 11.37 -0.27 5.58
C LEU A 455 12.52 0.58 6.14
N PRO A 456 13.74 0.07 6.36
CA PRO A 456 14.89 0.90 6.73
C PRO A 456 15.22 1.97 5.68
N LEU A 457 15.20 1.60 4.39
CA LEU A 457 15.39 2.55 3.30
C LEU A 457 14.27 3.59 3.23
N PHE A 458 13.01 3.16 3.38
CA PHE A 458 11.85 4.05 3.40
C PHE A 458 11.88 5.00 4.60
N GLY A 459 12.26 4.52 5.79
CA GLY A 459 12.41 5.34 6.98
C GLY A 459 13.50 6.41 6.81
N ARG A 460 14.63 6.04 6.18
CA ARG A 460 15.70 6.97 5.83
C ARG A 460 15.22 7.99 4.79
N PHE A 461 14.46 7.55 3.79
CA PHE A 461 13.82 8.42 2.80
C PHE A 461 12.93 9.47 3.48
N LEU A 462 12.04 9.09 4.39
CA LEU A 462 11.16 10.02 5.09
C LEU A 462 11.92 11.04 5.93
N ILE A 463 12.95 10.61 6.68
CA ILE A 463 13.81 11.52 7.45
C ILE A 463 14.49 12.54 6.55
N ASN A 464 15.08 12.08 5.45
CA ASN A 464 15.80 12.94 4.51
C ASN A 464 14.84 13.89 3.77
N ALA A 465 13.68 13.40 3.35
CA ALA A 465 12.64 14.21 2.70
C ALA A 465 12.08 15.28 3.64
N HIS A 466 11.81 14.95 4.91
CA HIS A 466 11.39 15.94 5.90
C HIS A 466 12.46 17.02 6.08
N ARG A 467 13.72 16.64 6.31
CA ARG A 467 14.82 17.60 6.48
C ARG A 467 15.05 18.46 5.25
N GLN A 468 14.98 17.89 4.05
CA GLN A 468 15.12 18.64 2.79
C GLN A 468 13.95 19.62 2.61
N THR A 469 12.72 19.21 2.90
CA THR A 469 11.53 20.10 2.84
C THR A 469 11.69 21.34 3.74
N LEU A 470 12.33 21.19 4.90
CA LEU A 470 12.58 22.31 5.82
C LEU A 470 13.74 23.22 5.38
N ARG A 471 14.55 22.79 4.41
CA ARG A 471 15.74 23.51 3.93
C ARG A 471 15.57 24.09 2.55
N ASP A 472 14.63 23.57 1.76
CA ASP A 472 14.41 24.00 0.39
C ASP A 472 14.25 25.52 0.35
N THR A 473 15.27 26.18 -0.20
CA THR A 473 15.25 27.60 -0.48
C THR A 473 14.64 27.84 -1.85
N GLU A 474 14.07 29.03 -2.04
CA GLU A 474 13.52 29.42 -3.34
C GLU A 474 14.64 29.36 -4.40
N GLY A 475 14.44 28.52 -5.43
CA GLY A 475 15.31 28.45 -6.61
C GLY A 475 16.11 27.16 -6.78
N THR A 476 16.33 26.36 -5.72
CA THR A 476 17.04 25.08 -5.88
C THR A 476 16.08 23.95 -6.28
N PRO A 477 16.35 23.20 -7.36
CA PRO A 477 15.57 22.01 -7.68
C PRO A 477 15.85 20.91 -6.66
N SER A 478 14.78 20.31 -6.12
CA SER A 478 14.86 19.21 -5.16
C SER A 478 13.75 18.20 -5.39
N LEU A 479 14.01 16.94 -5.01
CA LEU A 479 13.00 15.88 -5.08
C LEU A 479 11.76 16.21 -4.26
N THR A 480 11.94 16.82 -3.09
CA THR A 480 10.83 17.26 -2.23
C THR A 480 10.00 18.36 -2.86
N ARG A 481 10.61 19.30 -3.59
CA ARG A 481 9.89 20.34 -4.33
C ARG A 481 9.09 19.76 -5.49
N LEU A 482 9.65 18.80 -6.22
CA LEU A 482 8.92 18.06 -7.23
C LEU A 482 7.73 17.31 -6.61
N LEU A 483 7.96 16.56 -5.52
CA LEU A 483 6.89 15.86 -4.82
C LEU A 483 5.87 16.84 -4.21
N ALA A 484 6.25 18.09 -3.94
CA ALA A 484 5.34 19.14 -3.51
C ALA A 484 4.57 19.81 -4.66
N TRP A 485 4.77 19.38 -5.92
CA TRP A 485 4.06 19.93 -7.07
C TRP A 485 2.54 19.72 -6.94
N LYS A 486 1.76 20.78 -7.17
CA LYS A 486 0.31 20.80 -6.90
C LYS A 486 -0.45 19.61 -7.51
N PRO A 487 -0.24 19.22 -8.78
CA PRO A 487 -0.87 18.03 -9.35
C PRO A 487 -0.53 16.75 -8.60
N LEU A 488 0.73 16.52 -8.21
CA LEU A 488 1.11 15.35 -7.42
C LEU A 488 0.49 15.38 -6.03
N THR A 489 0.44 16.54 -5.37
CA THR A 489 -0.21 16.66 -4.05
C THR A 489 -1.73 16.46 -4.14
N TYR A 490 -2.35 16.83 -5.25
CA TYR A 490 -3.75 16.55 -5.53
C TYR A 490 -3.98 15.05 -5.75
N LEU A 491 -3.11 14.37 -6.51
CA LEU A 491 -3.12 12.91 -6.64
C LEU A 491 -2.95 12.22 -5.28
N GLY A 492 -2.08 12.78 -4.41
CA GLY A 492 -1.96 12.37 -3.01
C GLY A 492 -3.22 12.60 -2.17
N THR A 493 -4.00 13.62 -2.49
CA THR A 493 -5.28 13.94 -1.81
C THR A 493 -6.37 12.94 -2.18
N ILE A 494 -6.44 12.51 -3.44
CA ILE A 494 -7.41 11.52 -3.94
C ILE A 494 -6.91 10.07 -3.78
N SER A 495 -5.70 9.86 -3.27
CA SER A 495 -5.11 8.53 -3.16
C SER A 495 -5.93 7.61 -2.25
N PHE A 496 -6.55 8.14 -1.20
CA PHE A 496 -7.37 7.34 -0.29
C PHE A 496 -8.69 6.85 -0.93
N PRO A 497 -9.48 7.70 -1.62
CA PRO A 497 -10.56 7.24 -2.49
C PRO A 497 -10.14 6.16 -3.50
N ILE A 498 -9.00 6.35 -4.18
CA ILE A 498 -8.43 5.34 -5.08
C ILE A 498 -8.18 4.02 -4.32
N PHE A 499 -7.55 4.10 -3.15
CA PHE A 499 -7.22 2.95 -2.31
C PHE A 499 -8.46 2.16 -1.88
N VAL A 500 -9.56 2.81 -1.49
CA VAL A 500 -10.76 2.07 -1.06
C VAL A 500 -11.51 1.49 -2.25
N LEU A 501 -11.47 2.17 -3.41
CA LEU A 501 -12.28 1.81 -4.59
C LEU A 501 -11.64 0.75 -5.50
N HIS A 502 -10.30 0.65 -5.54
CA HIS A 502 -9.61 -0.19 -6.52
C HIS A 502 -9.89 -1.70 -6.37
N GLY A 503 -10.08 -2.19 -5.15
CA GLY A 503 -10.41 -3.60 -4.88
C GLY A 503 -11.80 -3.98 -5.41
N PRO A 504 -12.88 -3.29 -4.98
CA PRO A 504 -14.24 -3.55 -5.46
C PRO A 504 -14.37 -3.38 -6.98
N LEU A 505 -13.77 -2.33 -7.55
CA LEU A 505 -13.78 -2.15 -9.01
C LEU A 505 -13.06 -3.30 -9.71
N GLY A 506 -11.90 -3.72 -9.22
CA GLY A 506 -11.20 -4.89 -9.77
C GLY A 506 -12.12 -6.11 -9.79
N GLN A 507 -12.82 -6.39 -8.68
CA GLN A 507 -13.71 -7.55 -8.57
C GLN A 507 -14.82 -7.59 -9.62
N LEU A 508 -15.34 -6.44 -10.05
CA LEU A 508 -16.31 -6.37 -11.16
C LEU A 508 -15.73 -6.97 -12.45
N PHE A 509 -14.43 -6.76 -12.69
CA PHE A 509 -13.78 -7.18 -13.93
C PHE A 509 -13.26 -8.62 -13.88
N TYR A 510 -12.67 -9.08 -12.77
CA TYR A 510 -12.00 -10.40 -12.74
C TYR A 510 -12.80 -11.53 -12.09
N LYS A 511 -13.74 -11.24 -11.17
CA LYS A 511 -14.42 -12.31 -10.42
C LYS A 511 -15.45 -12.98 -11.33
N LYS A 512 -15.15 -14.19 -11.82
CA LYS A 512 -15.95 -14.89 -12.85
C LYS A 512 -17.46 -14.87 -12.62
N VAL A 513 -17.92 -15.07 -11.39
CA VAL A 513 -19.35 -15.07 -11.02
C VAL A 513 -20.00 -13.70 -11.22
N ILE A 514 -19.25 -12.61 -11.04
CA ILE A 514 -19.71 -11.25 -11.29
C ILE A 514 -19.48 -10.89 -12.77
N ALA A 515 -18.28 -11.11 -13.28
CA ALA A 515 -17.92 -10.75 -14.65
C ALA A 515 -18.85 -11.39 -15.69
N LYS A 516 -19.29 -12.64 -15.50
CA LYS A 516 -20.27 -13.29 -16.40
C LYS A 516 -21.62 -12.57 -16.46
N GLN A 517 -22.00 -11.83 -15.43
CA GLN A 517 -23.27 -11.09 -15.37
C GLN A 517 -23.18 -9.70 -16.01
N PHE A 518 -21.98 -9.10 -16.05
CA PHE A 518 -21.78 -7.71 -16.48
C PHE A 518 -20.93 -7.54 -17.75
N VAL A 519 -20.09 -8.52 -18.10
CA VAL A 519 -19.07 -8.42 -19.16
C VAL A 519 -19.16 -9.61 -20.11
N TRP A 520 -19.10 -9.32 -21.41
CA TRP A 520 -19.33 -10.21 -22.56
C TRP A 520 -18.19 -11.21 -22.82
N GLY A 521 -17.63 -11.84 -21.78
CA GLY A 521 -16.58 -12.85 -21.92
C GLY A 521 -15.60 -12.94 -20.76
N ALA A 522 -14.76 -13.99 -20.77
CA ALA A 522 -13.73 -14.20 -19.76
C ALA A 522 -12.60 -13.16 -19.90
N TYR A 523 -12.43 -12.35 -18.87
CA TYR A 523 -11.53 -11.19 -18.79
C TYR A 523 -10.07 -11.43 -19.26
N ASN A 524 -9.50 -12.60 -19.01
CA ASN A 524 -8.12 -12.93 -19.44
C ASN A 524 -7.93 -12.93 -20.98
N SER A 525 -9.01 -12.83 -21.76
CA SER A 525 -8.94 -12.70 -23.22
C SER A 525 -8.73 -11.27 -23.72
N GLN A 526 -8.81 -10.26 -22.84
CA GLN A 526 -8.85 -8.85 -23.25
C GLN A 526 -7.95 -7.95 -22.37
N PRO A 527 -6.63 -7.90 -22.64
CA PRO A 527 -5.66 -7.14 -21.86
C PRO A 527 -5.98 -5.63 -21.73
N TRP A 528 -6.70 -5.06 -22.70
CA TRP A 528 -7.05 -3.65 -22.72
C TRP A 528 -7.95 -3.24 -21.54
N PHE A 529 -8.72 -4.17 -20.96
CA PHE A 529 -9.55 -3.86 -19.81
C PHE A 529 -8.75 -3.47 -18.56
N PHE A 530 -7.48 -3.86 -18.45
CA PHE A 530 -6.63 -3.41 -17.36
C PHE A 530 -6.48 -1.88 -17.37
N TRP A 531 -6.31 -1.29 -18.56
CA TRP A 531 -6.24 0.17 -18.71
C TRP A 531 -7.58 0.84 -18.40
N LEU A 532 -8.69 0.23 -18.81
CA LEU A 532 -10.03 0.70 -18.43
C LEU A 532 -10.22 0.65 -16.91
N TYR A 533 -9.78 -0.43 -16.26
CA TYR A 533 -9.80 -0.58 -14.81
C TYR A 533 -9.00 0.53 -14.10
N LEU A 534 -7.77 0.81 -14.56
CA LEU A 534 -6.95 1.88 -14.01
C LEU A 534 -7.62 3.25 -14.18
N ALA A 535 -8.14 3.54 -15.38
CA ALA A 535 -8.85 4.77 -15.65
C ALA A 535 -10.10 4.91 -14.77
N ALA A 536 -10.93 3.87 -14.67
CA ALA A 536 -12.12 3.83 -13.84
C ALA A 536 -11.79 4.01 -12.36
N THR A 537 -10.68 3.44 -11.90
CA THR A 537 -10.22 3.58 -10.51
C THR A 537 -9.78 5.01 -10.19
N VAL A 538 -9.00 5.65 -11.07
CA VAL A 538 -8.55 7.03 -10.88
C VAL A 538 -9.71 8.02 -10.99
N VAL A 539 -10.52 7.90 -12.05
CA VAL A 539 -11.69 8.76 -12.27
C VAL A 539 -12.72 8.56 -11.16
N GLY A 540 -13.01 7.31 -10.78
CA GLY A 540 -13.92 6.99 -9.68
C GLY A 540 -13.42 7.54 -8.35
N GLY A 541 -12.11 7.45 -8.07
CA GLY A 541 -11.51 8.05 -6.87
C GLY A 541 -11.63 9.58 -6.85
N ALA A 542 -11.38 10.24 -7.98
CA ALA A 542 -11.57 11.69 -8.12
C ALA A 542 -13.04 12.11 -7.97
N LEU A 543 -13.96 11.35 -8.57
CA LEU A 543 -15.41 11.55 -8.44
C LEU A 543 -15.88 11.37 -7.00
N LEU A 544 -15.44 10.32 -6.28
CA LEU A 544 -15.76 10.14 -4.87
C LEU A 544 -15.19 11.27 -4.01
N HIS A 545 -13.98 11.75 -4.31
CA HIS A 545 -13.42 12.89 -3.62
C HIS A 545 -14.28 14.16 -3.82
N TRP A 546 -14.64 14.46 -5.06
CA TRP A 546 -15.45 15.64 -5.40
C TRP A 546 -16.91 15.52 -4.92
N ALA A 547 -17.55 14.37 -5.10
CA ALA A 547 -18.96 14.16 -4.81
C ALA A 547 -19.23 13.95 -3.32
N PHE A 548 -18.29 13.36 -2.58
CA PHE A 548 -18.49 12.99 -1.17
C PHE A 548 -17.45 13.64 -0.25
N VAL A 549 -16.16 13.30 -0.37
CA VAL A 549 -15.14 13.67 0.64
C VAL A 549 -14.99 15.18 0.80
N SER A 550 -14.99 15.94 -0.29
CA SER A 550 -14.81 17.40 -0.27
C SER A 550 -16.08 18.18 0.11
N ARG A 551 -17.22 17.49 0.34
CA ARG A 551 -18.48 18.16 0.66
C ARG A 551 -18.50 18.60 2.12
N LYS A 552 -18.84 19.88 2.33
CA LYS A 552 -18.97 20.46 3.68
C LYS A 552 -19.96 19.69 4.57
N TRP A 553 -21.05 19.19 4.01
CA TRP A 553 -22.05 18.43 4.77
C TRP A 553 -21.49 17.12 5.32
N VAL A 554 -20.61 16.42 4.59
CA VAL A 554 -19.94 15.20 5.08
C VAL A 554 -19.02 15.55 6.25
N GLY A 555 -18.26 16.64 6.13
CA GLY A 555 -17.43 17.15 7.23
C GLY A 555 -18.25 17.54 8.45
N ASN A 556 -19.38 18.23 8.26
CA ASN A 556 -20.29 18.60 9.35
C ASN A 556 -20.92 17.37 10.02
N ALA A 557 -21.43 16.42 9.24
CA ALA A 557 -22.01 15.18 9.75
C ALA A 557 -20.96 14.37 10.54
N THR A 558 -19.75 14.23 9.99
CA THR A 558 -18.63 13.54 10.66
C THR A 558 -18.28 14.21 11.99
N ARG A 559 -18.20 15.55 12.04
CA ARG A 559 -17.95 16.29 13.29
C ARG A 559 -19.09 16.14 14.30
N ALA A 560 -20.35 16.17 13.85
CA ALA A 560 -21.51 15.98 14.71
C ALA A 560 -21.54 14.57 15.33
N THR A 561 -21.31 13.53 14.51
CA THR A 561 -21.18 12.14 14.98
C THR A 561 -20.01 11.99 15.94
N MET A 562 -18.84 12.55 15.60
CA MET A 562 -17.66 12.52 16.48
C MET A 562 -17.97 13.18 17.83
N LYS A 563 -18.57 14.37 17.83
CA LYS A 563 -18.99 15.07 19.06
C LYS A 563 -19.93 14.19 19.88
N SER A 564 -20.98 13.63 19.27
CA SER A 564 -21.93 12.76 19.96
C SER A 564 -21.28 11.52 20.56
N LEU A 565 -20.33 10.89 19.86
CA LEU A 565 -19.59 9.75 20.39
C LEU A 565 -18.68 10.16 21.54
N CYS A 566 -17.94 11.26 21.40
CA CYS A 566 -17.04 11.74 22.45
C CYS A 566 -17.83 12.13 23.71
N ASP A 567 -18.97 12.79 23.56
CA ASP A 567 -19.85 13.18 24.68
C ASP A 567 -20.43 11.94 25.41
N ARG A 568 -20.48 10.75 24.77
CA ARG A 568 -20.88 9.49 25.41
C ARG A 568 -19.75 8.77 26.14
N PHE A 569 -18.49 9.08 25.82
CA PHE A 569 -17.31 8.48 26.44
C PHE A 569 -16.66 9.37 27.51
N ALA A 570 -16.97 10.66 27.51
CA ALA A 570 -16.62 11.62 28.56
C ALA A 570 -17.59 11.49 29.73
#